data_AF-A0A4Q7M9W3-F1
#
_entry.id   AF-A0A4Q7M9W3-F1
#
_cell.length_a   1.000
_cell.length_b   1.000
_cell.length_c   1.000
_cell.angle_alpha   90.00
_cell.angle_beta   90.00
_cell.angle_gamma   90.00
#
_symmetry.space_group_name_H-M   'P 1'
#
loop_
_entity.id
_entity.type
_entity.pdbx_description
1 polymer ?
#
loop_
_entity_poly.entity_id
_entity_poly.type
_entity_poly.pdbx_seq_one_letter_code
_entity_poly.pdbx_strand_id
1 'polypeptide(L)'
;MNRRPLRFVALAYAAFVLWLTVGPAPWRTSGNQVEGGILNPDAWTAPVTWTTGYLSEMAFNVALFIPVGVLAALLIPRRKWPLALAAGLAFTALIELVQVPEPDRISDPRDLVMNTGGAVLGVVLVLAARMVRRAAAVASVMRVGALEAAVTDAAAVHREPPLDELDALVGVAPSGSASPADRAA
;
A
#
# COMPACT_ATOMS: atom_id res chain seq x y z
N MET A 1 1.46 -4.51 -16.16
CA MET A 1 2.33 -3.40 -15.70
C MET A 1 3.79 -3.80 -15.88
N ASN A 2 4.50 -3.11 -16.76
CA ASN A 2 5.94 -3.28 -16.90
C ASN A 2 6.63 -2.81 -15.62
N ARG A 3 7.24 -3.71 -14.84
CA ARG A 3 7.97 -3.37 -13.61
C ARG A 3 9.38 -2.84 -13.85
N ARG A 4 9.81 -2.79 -15.12
CA ARG A 4 11.14 -2.31 -15.56
C ARG A 4 11.49 -0.92 -14.99
N PRO A 5 10.66 0.14 -15.14
CA PRO A 5 10.98 1.46 -14.58
C PRO A 5 11.13 1.43 -13.06
N LEU A 6 10.28 0.68 -12.35
CA LEU A 6 10.38 0.54 -10.90
C LEU A 6 11.69 -0.12 -10.46
N ARG A 7 12.20 -1.10 -11.23
CA ARG A 7 13.50 -1.71 -10.97
C ARG A 7 14.64 -0.71 -11.16
N PHE A 8 14.60 0.12 -12.19
CA PHE A 8 15.60 1.16 -12.39
C PHE A 8 15.58 2.19 -11.25
N VAL A 9 14.40 2.64 -10.84
CA VAL A 9 14.26 3.55 -9.68
C VAL A 9 14.81 2.89 -8.42
N ALA A 10 14.51 1.61 -8.18
CA ALA A 10 15.03 0.90 -7.02
C ALA A 10 16.55 0.73 -7.05
N LEU A 11 17.14 0.41 -8.20
CA LEU A 11 18.58 0.29 -8.36
C LEU A 11 19.27 1.64 -8.19
N ALA A 12 18.74 2.70 -8.79
CA ALA A 12 19.28 4.05 -8.65
C ALA A 12 19.20 4.54 -7.20
N TYR A 13 18.07 4.28 -6.52
CA TYR A 13 17.92 4.66 -5.12
C TYR A 13 18.81 3.82 -4.19
N ALA A 14 18.95 2.52 -4.44
CA ALA A 14 19.88 1.68 -3.69
C ALA A 14 21.34 2.16 -3.87
N ALA A 15 21.75 2.51 -5.09
CA ALA A 15 23.07 3.07 -5.35
C ALA A 15 23.27 4.42 -4.64
N PHE A 16 22.24 5.28 -4.62
CA PHE A 16 22.27 6.54 -3.88
C PHE A 16 22.42 6.32 -2.37
N VAL A 17 21.65 5.39 -1.78
CA VAL A 17 21.77 5.05 -0.36
C VAL A 17 23.17 4.51 -0.07
N LEU A 18 23.67 3.56 -0.86
CA LEU A 18 25.03 3.02 -0.70
C LEU A 18 26.10 4.11 -0.83
N TRP A 19 25.93 5.05 -1.76
CA TRP A 19 26.84 6.19 -1.90
C TRP A 19 26.80 7.12 -0.69
N LEU A 20 25.62 7.33 -0.08
CA LEU A 20 25.48 8.14 1.13
C LEU A 20 26.05 7.44 2.38
N THR A 21 25.82 6.13 2.53
CA THR A 21 26.17 5.40 3.77
C THR A 21 27.57 4.78 3.75
N VAL A 22 27.99 4.27 2.59
CA VAL A 22 29.31 3.62 2.40
C VAL A 22 30.26 4.53 1.62
N GLY A 23 29.75 5.25 0.63
CA GLY A 23 30.52 6.13 -0.24
C GLY A 23 31.17 7.32 0.49
N PRO A 24 32.09 8.06 -0.15
CA PRO A 24 33.10 8.93 0.48
C PRO A 24 32.55 10.22 1.11
N ALA A 25 31.28 10.24 1.53
CA ALA A 25 30.56 11.40 2.03
C ALA A 25 31.37 12.18 3.09
N PRO A 26 31.45 13.52 2.97
CA PRO A 26 32.38 14.38 3.72
C PRO A 26 32.04 14.54 5.21
N TRP A 27 30.88 14.06 5.67
CA TRP A 27 30.40 14.15 7.06
C TRP A 27 30.97 13.02 7.93
N ARG A 28 32.29 12.82 7.87
CA ARG A 28 33.05 11.88 8.72
C ARG A 28 32.94 12.34 10.18
N THR A 29 31.97 11.82 10.92
CA THR A 29 31.93 11.99 12.37
C THR A 29 32.77 10.90 13.00
N SER A 30 33.87 11.31 13.62
CA SER A 30 34.63 10.52 14.58
C SER A 30 33.68 10.03 15.67
N GLY A 31 33.50 8.71 15.78
CA GLY A 31 32.68 8.09 16.82
C GLY A 31 33.46 6.98 17.51
N ASN A 32 33.42 6.98 18.85
CA ASN A 32 33.94 5.89 19.67
C ASN A 32 32.96 4.73 19.59
N GLN A 33 33.24 3.78 18.72
CA GLN A 33 32.47 2.54 18.69
C GLN A 33 33.13 1.47 19.50
N VAL A 34 32.27 0.58 19.98
CA VAL A 34 32.68 -0.73 20.42
C VAL A 34 33.26 -1.48 19.22
N GLU A 35 34.49 -1.97 19.35
CA GLU A 35 35.19 -2.74 18.32
C GLU A 35 34.33 -3.92 17.83
N GLY A 36 34.26 -4.13 16.51
CA GLY A 36 33.46 -5.21 15.91
C GLY A 36 32.00 -4.85 15.60
N GLY A 37 31.53 -3.65 15.97
CA GLY A 37 30.24 -3.11 15.54
C GLY A 37 29.05 -4.04 15.80
N ILE A 38 28.19 -4.25 14.79
CA ILE A 38 27.03 -5.14 14.92
C ILE A 38 27.36 -6.61 15.20
N LEU A 39 28.61 -7.05 14.96
CA LEU A 39 29.06 -8.41 15.25
C LEU A 39 29.49 -8.58 16.72
N ASN A 40 29.70 -7.49 17.45
CA ASN A 40 30.06 -7.53 18.86
C ASN A 40 28.78 -7.52 19.74
N PRO A 41 28.50 -8.58 20.52
CA PRO A 41 27.36 -8.61 21.43
C PRO A 41 27.32 -7.46 22.45
N ASP A 42 28.49 -6.97 22.88
CA ASP A 42 28.59 -5.87 23.84
C ASP A 42 28.11 -4.56 23.22
N ALA A 43 28.28 -4.36 21.91
CA ALA A 43 27.79 -3.17 21.21
C ALA A 43 26.27 -3.03 21.32
N TRP A 44 25.54 -4.15 21.38
CA TRP A 44 24.08 -4.15 21.47
C TRP A 44 23.55 -3.79 22.85
N THR A 45 24.34 -4.03 23.90
CA THR A 45 23.93 -3.79 25.30
C THR A 45 24.61 -2.58 25.92
N ALA A 46 25.68 -2.07 25.28
CA ALA A 46 26.42 -0.92 25.76
C ALA A 46 25.52 0.33 25.81
N PRO A 47 25.46 1.04 26.95
CA PRO A 47 24.66 2.27 27.06
C PRO A 47 25.07 3.34 26.04
N VAL A 48 26.36 3.44 25.72
CA VAL A 48 26.89 4.43 24.78
C VAL A 48 26.21 4.34 23.40
N THR A 49 25.93 3.13 22.90
CA THR A 49 25.25 2.87 21.63
C THR A 49 23.87 3.51 21.57
N TRP A 50 23.14 3.52 22.69
CA TRP A 50 21.74 3.94 22.73
C TRP A 50 21.52 5.35 23.30
N THR A 51 22.56 5.97 23.86
CA THR A 51 22.46 7.26 24.57
C THR A 51 23.27 8.38 23.92
N THR A 52 24.22 8.06 23.05
CA THR A 52 25.02 9.07 22.31
C THR A 52 24.41 9.35 20.94
N GLY A 53 24.95 10.33 20.19
CA GLY A 53 24.52 10.70 18.83
C GLY A 53 23.29 11.63 18.75
N TYR A 54 23.05 12.19 17.57
CA TYR A 54 22.05 13.24 17.39
C TYR A 54 20.70 12.69 16.91
N LEU A 55 19.60 13.24 17.44
CA LEU A 55 18.24 12.90 16.97
C LEU A 55 18.06 13.12 15.47
N SER A 56 18.72 14.14 14.91
CA SER A 56 18.72 14.42 13.48
C SER A 56 19.34 13.30 12.65
N GLU A 57 20.42 12.66 13.13
CA GLU A 57 21.06 11.52 12.44
C GLU A 57 20.13 10.31 12.45
N MET A 58 19.55 10.00 13.62
CA MET A 58 18.56 8.91 13.75
C MET A 58 17.33 9.14 12.86
N ALA A 59 16.79 10.36 12.84
CA ALA A 59 15.65 10.71 11.99
C ALA A 59 16.00 10.65 10.51
N PHE A 60 17.22 11.08 10.12
CA PHE A 60 17.71 10.99 8.75
C PHE A 60 17.83 9.53 8.30
N ASN A 61 18.40 8.66 9.14
CA ASN A 61 18.50 7.22 8.90
C ASN A 61 17.12 6.58 8.66
N VAL A 62 16.15 6.85 9.53
CA VAL A 62 14.76 6.39 9.34
C VAL A 62 14.18 6.92 8.01
N ALA A 63 14.30 8.22 7.75
CA ALA A 63 13.75 8.86 6.56
C ALA A 63 14.36 8.32 5.26
N LEU A 64 15.68 8.09 5.25
CA LEU A 64 16.42 7.57 4.11
C LEU A 64 15.97 6.14 3.74
N PHE A 65 15.57 5.34 4.73
CA PHE A 65 15.16 3.95 4.51
C PHE A 65 13.65 3.75 4.29
N ILE A 66 12.80 4.75 4.54
CA ILE A 66 11.37 4.68 4.16
C ILE A 66 11.20 4.36 2.66
N PRO A 67 11.85 5.07 1.72
CA PRO A 67 11.71 4.74 0.32
C PRO A 67 12.27 3.35 -0.05
N VAL A 68 13.29 2.84 0.66
CA VAL A 68 13.78 1.45 0.48
C VAL A 68 12.64 0.46 0.75
N GLY A 69 11.96 0.61 1.90
CA GLY A 69 10.81 -0.22 2.27
C GLY A 69 9.66 -0.12 1.27
N VAL A 70 9.34 1.09 0.82
CA VAL A 70 8.31 1.33 -0.21
C VAL A 70 8.65 0.58 -1.49
N LEU A 71 9.87 0.77 -2.02
CA LEU A 71 10.32 0.17 -3.26
C LEU A 71 10.37 -1.37 -3.18
N ALA A 72 10.85 -1.91 -2.06
CA ALA A 72 10.82 -3.36 -1.78
C ALA A 72 9.38 -3.89 -1.81
N ALA A 73 8.45 -3.27 -1.09
CA ALA A 73 7.06 -3.69 -1.04
C ALA A 73 6.34 -3.57 -2.39
N LEU A 74 6.73 -2.62 -3.25
CA LEU A 74 6.19 -2.44 -4.61
C LEU A 74 6.78 -3.45 -5.61
N LEU A 75 8.06 -3.79 -5.48
CA LEU A 75 8.73 -4.78 -6.35
C LEU A 75 8.30 -6.21 -6.04
N ILE A 76 8.14 -6.53 -4.75
CA ILE A 76 7.78 -7.87 -4.28
C ILE A 76 6.28 -8.11 -4.44
N PRO A 77 5.86 -9.32 -4.88
CA PRO A 77 4.44 -9.67 -4.98
C PRO A 77 3.70 -9.43 -3.66
N ARG A 78 2.47 -8.90 -3.74
CA ARG A 78 1.64 -8.51 -2.57
C ARG A 78 1.54 -9.59 -1.49
N ARG A 79 1.42 -10.86 -1.90
CA ARG A 79 1.30 -12.01 -0.97
C ARG A 79 2.59 -12.34 -0.22
N LYS A 80 3.74 -11.89 -0.72
CA LYS A 80 5.08 -12.12 -0.14
C LYS A 80 5.58 -10.88 0.59
N TRP A 81 4.71 -10.05 1.15
CA TRP A 81 5.11 -8.83 1.85
C TRP A 81 6.14 -9.06 2.99
N PRO A 82 6.19 -10.21 3.71
CA PRO A 82 7.26 -10.43 4.69
C PRO A 82 8.66 -10.46 4.04
N LEU A 83 8.76 -10.88 2.78
CA LEU A 83 10.00 -10.83 2.02
C LEU A 83 10.47 -9.38 1.78
N ALA A 84 9.56 -8.40 1.77
CA ALA A 84 9.92 -6.99 1.68
C ALA A 84 10.55 -6.47 2.97
N LEU A 85 10.07 -6.93 4.13
CA LEU A 85 10.71 -6.65 5.41
C LEU A 85 12.09 -7.29 5.48
N ALA A 86 12.18 -8.57 5.11
CA ALA A 86 13.45 -9.29 5.08
C ALA A 86 14.46 -8.65 4.12
N ALA A 87 14.03 -8.18 2.94
CA ALA A 87 14.89 -7.47 2.00
C ALA A 87 15.39 -6.13 2.57
N GLY A 88 14.53 -5.38 3.28
CA GLY A 88 14.91 -4.16 3.97
C GLY A 88 15.98 -4.42 5.03
N LEU A 89 15.72 -5.37 5.94
CA LEU A 89 16.67 -5.78 6.98
C LEU A 89 17.99 -6.32 6.40
N ALA A 90 17.93 -7.13 5.33
CA ALA A 90 19.13 -7.66 4.71
C ALA A 90 19.98 -6.54 4.07
N PHE A 91 19.32 -5.54 3.47
CA PHE A 91 20.02 -4.40 2.88
C PHE A 91 20.67 -3.51 3.95
N THR A 92 19.97 -3.27 5.06
CA THR A 92 20.49 -2.48 6.19
C THR A 92 21.66 -3.20 6.85
N ALA A 93 21.52 -4.50 7.13
CA ALA A 93 22.59 -5.33 7.69
C ALA A 93 23.80 -5.44 6.76
N LEU A 94 23.60 -5.52 5.44
CA LEU A 94 24.71 -5.54 4.49
C LEU A 94 25.56 -4.27 4.57
N ILE A 95 24.92 -3.10 4.72
CA ILE A 95 25.63 -1.82 4.86
C ILE A 95 26.52 -1.83 6.09
N GLU A 96 25.97 -2.22 7.23
CA GLU A 96 26.70 -2.32 8.50
C GLU A 96 27.86 -3.33 8.42
N LEU A 97 27.63 -4.50 7.85
CA LEU A 97 28.66 -5.52 7.67
C LEU A 97 29.82 -5.06 6.78
N VAL A 98 29.53 -4.27 5.75
CA VAL A 98 30.57 -3.67 4.89
C VAL A 98 31.39 -2.61 5.63
N GLN A 99 30.83 -1.98 6.66
CA GLN A 99 31.51 -0.97 7.48
C GLN A 99 32.37 -1.58 8.59
N VAL A 100 32.07 -2.79 9.08
CA VAL A 100 32.85 -3.47 10.13
C VAL A 100 34.37 -3.48 9.89
N PRO A 101 34.89 -3.86 8.69
CA PRO A 101 36.34 -3.88 8.45
C PRO A 101 36.95 -2.51 8.12
N GLU A 102 36.14 -1.46 7.98
CA GLU A 102 36.58 -0.16 7.49
C GLU A 102 36.96 0.75 8.67
N PRO A 103 38.24 1.13 8.82
CA PRO A 103 38.73 1.88 10.00
C PRO A 103 38.08 3.26 10.18
N ASP A 104 37.69 3.88 9.07
CA ASP A 104 37.08 5.21 9.04
C ASP A 104 35.54 5.15 9.10
N ARG A 105 34.95 3.96 9.30
CA ARG A 105 33.51 3.77 9.33
C ARG A 105 33.00 3.20 10.63
N ILE A 106 31.72 3.45 10.79
CA ILE A 106 30.99 3.12 11.99
C ILE A 106 29.92 2.10 11.64
N SER A 107 30.08 0.89 12.17
CA SER A 107 28.99 -0.08 12.24
C SER A 107 28.36 -0.03 13.63
N ASP A 108 27.16 0.51 13.71
CA ASP A 108 26.44 0.82 14.96
C ASP A 108 25.11 0.03 15.00
N PRO A 109 24.88 -0.82 16.01
CA PRO A 109 23.58 -1.47 16.21
C PRO A 109 22.38 -0.52 16.17
N ARG A 110 22.55 0.72 16.65
CA ARG A 110 21.49 1.72 16.58
C ARG A 110 21.19 2.13 15.14
N ASP A 111 22.20 2.31 14.30
CA ASP A 111 22.00 2.66 12.89
C ASP A 111 21.29 1.52 12.16
N LEU A 112 21.67 0.28 12.43
CA LEU A 112 20.95 -0.90 11.95
C LEU A 112 19.46 -0.87 12.34
N VAL A 113 19.14 -0.53 13.60
CA VAL A 113 17.76 -0.42 14.08
C VAL A 113 17.01 0.73 13.42
N MET A 114 17.60 1.93 13.33
CA MET A 114 16.95 3.10 12.73
C MET A 114 16.67 2.89 11.24
N ASN A 115 17.66 2.37 10.51
CA ASN A 115 17.53 2.05 9.09
C ASN A 115 16.45 0.97 8.86
N THR A 116 16.45 -0.09 9.69
CA THR A 116 15.43 -1.14 9.64
C THR A 116 14.04 -0.59 9.96
N GLY A 117 13.92 0.28 10.96
CA GLY A 117 12.67 0.96 11.32
C GLY A 117 12.09 1.76 10.15
N GLY A 118 12.93 2.53 9.45
CA GLY A 118 12.56 3.23 8.22
C GLY A 118 12.03 2.28 7.14
N ALA A 119 12.76 1.19 6.87
CA ALA A 119 12.33 0.19 5.89
C ALA A 119 10.99 -0.47 6.26
N VAL A 120 10.78 -0.81 7.54
CA VAL A 120 9.52 -1.35 8.05
C VAL A 120 8.38 -0.35 7.81
N LEU A 121 8.57 0.92 8.17
CA LEU A 121 7.58 1.98 7.94
C LEU A 121 7.21 2.10 6.45
N GLY A 122 8.20 2.07 5.56
CA GLY A 122 7.97 2.09 4.12
C GLY A 122 7.11 0.93 3.62
N VAL A 123 7.37 -0.29 4.12
CA VAL A 123 6.55 -1.48 3.80
C VAL A 123 5.12 -1.30 4.31
N VAL A 124 4.97 -0.87 5.57
CA VAL A 124 3.66 -0.66 6.20
C VAL A 124 2.84 0.38 5.44
N LEU A 125 3.43 1.49 5.00
CA LEU A 125 2.76 2.50 4.18
C LEU A 125 2.17 1.91 2.89
N VAL A 126 2.92 1.06 2.20
CA VAL A 126 2.44 0.39 0.98
C VAL A 126 1.30 -0.57 1.29
N LEU A 127 1.37 -1.31 2.40
CA LEU A 127 0.31 -2.23 2.82
C LEU A 127 -0.97 -1.48 3.20
N ALA A 128 -0.86 -0.41 3.98
CA ALA A 128 -1.98 0.46 4.34
C ALA A 128 -2.63 1.04 3.08
N ALA A 129 -1.85 1.58 2.13
CA ALA A 129 -2.37 2.09 0.87
C ALA A 129 -3.06 1.01 0.01
N ARG A 130 -2.61 -0.25 0.08
CA ARG A 130 -3.28 -1.40 -0.58
C ARG A 130 -4.61 -1.73 0.08
N MET A 131 -4.68 -1.66 1.41
CA MET A 131 -5.91 -1.88 2.17
C MET A 131 -6.96 -0.82 1.86
N VAL A 132 -6.59 0.46 1.92
CA VAL A 132 -7.50 1.60 1.63
C VAL A 132 -8.08 1.50 0.21
N ARG A 133 -7.24 1.24 -0.80
CA ARG A 133 -7.71 1.08 -2.19
C ARG A 133 -8.67 -0.09 -2.36
N ARG A 134 -8.42 -1.21 -1.65
CA ARG A 134 -9.32 -2.37 -1.69
C ARG A 134 -10.67 -2.03 -1.05
N ALA A 135 -10.66 -1.36 0.10
CA ALA A 135 -11.89 -0.93 0.78
C ALA A 135 -12.71 0.02 -0.11
N ALA A 136 -12.07 1.01 -0.74
CA ALA A 136 -12.72 1.92 -1.67
C ALA A 136 -13.34 1.21 -2.88
N ALA A 137 -12.63 0.23 -3.47
CA ALA A 137 -13.14 -0.55 -4.59
C ALA A 137 -14.38 -1.41 -4.21
N VAL A 138 -14.36 -2.01 -3.01
CA VAL A 138 -15.53 -2.75 -2.50
C VAL A 138 -16.72 -1.81 -2.29
N ALA A 139 -16.49 -0.65 -1.67
CA ALA A 139 -17.54 0.35 -1.46
C ALA A 139 -18.15 0.86 -2.77
N SER A 140 -17.34 1.06 -3.83
CA SER A 140 -17.86 1.46 -5.14
C SER A 140 -18.74 0.40 -5.78
N VAL A 141 -18.39 -0.88 -5.66
CA VAL A 141 -19.21 -1.98 -6.20
C VAL A 141 -20.56 -2.07 -5.48
N MET A 142 -20.54 -1.99 -4.14
CA MET A 142 -21.77 -2.00 -3.33
C MET A 142 -22.70 -0.82 -3.68
N ARG A 143 -22.13 0.36 -3.93
CA ARG A 143 -22.90 1.55 -4.31
C ARG A 143 -23.55 1.43 -5.68
N VAL A 144 -22.86 0.86 -6.67
CA VAL A 144 -23.42 0.62 -8.01
C VAL A 144 -24.59 -0.36 -7.92
N GLY A 145 -24.43 -1.48 -7.20
CA GLY A 145 -25.51 -2.45 -7.02
C GLY A 145 -26.74 -1.87 -6.31
N ALA A 146 -26.54 -1.02 -5.30
CA ALA A 146 -27.65 -0.33 -4.63
C ALA A 146 -28.39 0.64 -5.56
N LEU A 147 -27.67 1.35 -6.44
CA LEU A 147 -28.27 2.24 -7.43
C LEU A 147 -29.07 1.46 -8.48
N GLU A 148 -28.54 0.36 -9.00
CA GLU A 148 -29.24 -0.51 -9.95
C GLU A 148 -30.55 -1.06 -9.34
N ALA A 149 -30.52 -1.48 -8.07
CA ALA A 149 -31.73 -1.92 -7.37
C ALA A 149 -32.76 -0.80 -7.23
N ALA A 150 -32.33 0.41 -6.83
CA ALA A 150 -33.22 1.56 -6.70
C ALA A 150 -33.85 2.00 -8.03
N VAL A 151 -33.08 1.96 -9.13
CA VAL A 151 -33.60 2.25 -10.48
C VAL A 151 -34.62 1.21 -10.91
N THR A 152 -34.36 -0.07 -10.62
CA THR A 152 -35.29 -1.16 -10.95
C THR A 152 -36.62 -1.03 -10.19
N ASP A 153 -36.56 -0.65 -8.91
CA ASP A 153 -37.73 -0.42 -8.07
C ASP A 153 -38.54 0.81 -8.56
N ALA A 154 -37.87 1.92 -8.86
CA ALA A 154 -38.53 3.11 -9.41
C ALA A 154 -39.18 2.83 -10.78
N ALA A 155 -38.53 2.02 -11.63
CA ALA A 155 -39.10 1.60 -12.91
C ALA A 155 -40.30 0.66 -12.75
N ALA A 156 -40.35 -0.14 -11.67
CA ALA A 156 -41.51 -0.97 -11.37
C ALA A 156 -42.72 -0.13 -10.91
N VAL A 157 -42.48 0.96 -10.16
CA VAL A 157 -43.53 1.89 -9.69
C VAL A 157 -44.12 2.72 -10.84
N HIS A 158 -43.32 3.08 -11.84
CA HIS A 158 -43.76 3.86 -13.01
C HIS A 158 -44.26 3.03 -14.20
N ARG A 159 -44.39 1.71 -14.05
CA ARG A 159 -45.01 0.88 -15.08
C ARG A 159 -46.50 1.21 -15.12
N GLU A 160 -46.97 1.79 -16.23
CA GLU A 160 -48.41 1.94 -16.45
C GLU A 160 -49.09 0.56 -16.37
N PRO A 161 -50.29 0.47 -15.75
CA PRO A 161 -51.02 -0.78 -15.68
C PRO A 161 -51.28 -1.31 -17.09
N PRO A 162 -51.31 -2.64 -17.30
CA PRO A 162 -51.69 -3.23 -18.59
C PRO A 162 -52.99 -2.61 -19.10
N LEU A 163 -53.15 -2.47 -20.42
CA LEU A 163 -54.36 -1.89 -21.03
C LEU A 163 -55.64 -2.56 -20.50
N ASP A 164 -55.58 -3.85 -20.19
CA ASP A 164 -56.65 -4.65 -19.59
C ASP A 164 -57.10 -4.14 -18.20
N GLU A 165 -56.18 -3.63 -17.38
CA GLU A 165 -56.48 -2.99 -16.08
C GLU A 165 -56.94 -1.54 -16.25
N LEU A 166 -56.45 -0.83 -17.27
CA LEU A 166 -56.91 0.52 -17.61
C LEU A 166 -58.36 0.49 -18.12
N ASP A 167 -58.73 -0.47 -18.97
CA ASP A 167 -60.10 -0.65 -19.45
C ASP A 167 -61.07 -1.00 -18.30
N ALA A 168 -60.60 -1.80 -17.32
CA ALA A 168 -61.35 -2.11 -16.11
C ALA A 168 -61.52 -0.89 -15.17
N LEU A 169 -60.52 -0.01 -15.08
CA LEU A 169 -60.56 1.21 -14.26
C LEU A 169 -61.37 2.35 -14.90
N VAL A 170 -61.38 2.44 -16.24
CA VAL A 170 -62.12 3.47 -17.00
C VAL A 170 -63.58 3.05 -17.22
N GLY A 171 -63.97 1.82 -16.90
CA GLY A 171 -65.35 1.35 -17.00
C GLY A 171 -65.84 1.27 -18.45
N VAL A 172 -64.91 1.11 -19.41
CA VAL A 172 -65.26 0.86 -20.81
C VAL A 172 -65.72 -0.59 -20.89
N ALA A 173 -67.03 -0.80 -20.69
CA ALA A 173 -67.63 -2.09 -21.00
C ALA A 173 -67.33 -2.41 -22.48
N PRO A 174 -66.92 -3.65 -22.81
CA PRO A 174 -66.67 -4.02 -24.19
C PRO A 174 -67.94 -3.74 -24.98
N SER A 175 -67.85 -2.88 -26.00
CA SER A 175 -68.96 -2.50 -26.85
C SER A 175 -69.51 -3.78 -27.50
N GLY A 176 -70.61 -4.28 -26.92
CA GLY A 176 -71.31 -5.45 -27.43
C GLY A 176 -71.75 -5.15 -28.86
N SER A 177 -71.12 -5.81 -29.82
CA SER A 177 -71.64 -5.92 -31.17
C SER A 177 -72.94 -6.73 -31.09
N ALA A 178 -74.07 -6.04 -30.96
CA ALA A 178 -75.38 -6.64 -31.14
C ALA A 178 -75.47 -7.16 -32.59
N SER A 179 -75.39 -8.49 -32.74
CA SER A 179 -75.69 -9.19 -33.99
C SER A 179 -77.19 -9.06 -34.27
N PRO A 180 -77.62 -8.52 -35.44
CA PRO A 180 -79.02 -8.43 -35.80
C PRO A 180 -79.46 -9.76 -36.43
N ALA A 181 -79.77 -10.77 -35.61
CA ALA A 181 -80.25 -12.06 -36.09
C ALA A 181 -81.69 -12.42 -35.67
N ASP A 182 -82.42 -11.54 -34.96
CA ASP A 182 -83.81 -11.80 -34.58
C ASP A 182 -84.78 -10.73 -35.10
N ARG A 183 -84.93 -10.63 -36.42
CA ARG A 183 -86.14 -10.08 -37.07
C ARG A 183 -86.30 -10.65 -38.48
N ALA A 184 -86.98 -11.79 -38.60
CA ALA A 184 -88.01 -12.03 -39.63
C ALA A 184 -88.49 -13.49 -39.59
N ALA A 185 -89.82 -13.63 -39.45
CA ALA A 185 -90.71 -14.63 -40.05
C ALA A 185 -90.37 -16.12 -39.94
#